data_AF-D3Q823-F1
#
_entry.id   AF-D3Q823-F1
#
_cell.length_a   1.000
_cell.length_b   1.000
_cell.length_c   1.000
_cell.angle_alpha   90.00
_cell.angle_beta   90.00
_cell.angle_gamma   90.00
#
_symmetry.space_group_name_H-M   'P 1'
#
loop_
_entity.id
_entity.type
_entity.pdbx_description
1 polymer ?
#
loop_
_entity_poly.entity_id
_entity_poly.type
_entity_poly.pdbx_seq_one_letter_code
_entity_poly.pdbx_strand_id
1 'polypeptide(L)'
;MSHPMTAPRDHGWIPRADRRWLLLPYAVFIVHTTEEMPGFAAWATRHFAHKTTEIFALSHIPLILLVLAAGWLAARPGTHRVAVLWTAAFAWQFVVNAAFHLTTAAIYGEYSPGMVTAATVAIPAAGYFFVRLRADRLLRRGELVTALLLGTAIAALAIGVLFV
;
A
#
# COMPACT_ATOMS: atom_id res chain seq x y z
N MET A 1 51.03 -36.27 17.99
CA MET A 1 50.01 -35.31 18.49
C MET A 1 49.26 -34.78 17.28
N SER A 2 48.09 -35.36 17.02
CA SER A 2 47.21 -35.05 15.89
C SER A 2 46.25 -33.94 16.30
N HIS A 3 46.33 -32.79 15.63
CA HIS A 3 45.35 -31.71 15.80
C HIS A 3 43.98 -32.18 15.26
N PRO A 4 42.88 -32.08 16.03
CA PRO A 4 41.55 -32.34 15.50
C PRO A 4 41.17 -31.23 14.51
N MET A 5 40.89 -31.62 13.27
CA MET A 5 40.20 -30.80 12.28
C MET A 5 38.83 -30.41 12.85
N THR A 6 38.69 -29.15 13.28
CA THR A 6 37.38 -28.57 13.55
C THR A 6 36.62 -28.48 12.23
N ALA A 7 35.53 -29.24 12.11
CA ALA A 7 34.60 -29.14 11.00
C ALA A 7 34.14 -27.67 10.82
N PRO A 8 33.96 -27.20 9.57
CA PRO A 8 33.40 -25.89 9.30
C PRO A 8 32.06 -25.76 10.03
N ARG A 9 31.89 -24.70 10.82
CA ARG A 9 30.61 -24.38 11.43
C ARG A 9 29.65 -24.10 10.28
N ASP A 10 28.68 -24.99 10.12
CA ASP A 10 27.55 -24.81 9.23
C ASP A 10 26.91 -23.47 9.59
N HIS A 11 27.17 -22.45 8.77
CA HIS A 11 26.50 -21.16 8.89
C HIS A 11 25.08 -21.43 8.45
N GLY A 12 24.25 -21.84 9.42
CA GLY A 12 22.86 -22.19 9.26
C GLY A 12 22.23 -21.30 8.21
N TRP A 13 21.87 -21.90 7.09
CA TRP A 13 21.22 -21.23 5.98
C TRP A 13 19.85 -20.81 6.49
N ILE A 14 19.76 -19.65 7.15
CA ILE A 14 18.49 -18.97 7.36
C ILE A 14 18.10 -18.55 5.95
N PRO A 15 17.05 -19.14 5.34
CA PRO A 15 16.61 -18.73 4.02
C PRO A 15 16.41 -17.22 4.05
N ARG A 16 16.94 -16.48 3.08
CA ARG A 16 16.56 -15.07 2.91
C ARG A 16 15.04 -15.07 2.77
N ALA A 17 14.34 -14.66 3.84
CA ALA A 17 12.88 -14.70 3.86
C ALA A 17 12.37 -13.98 2.62
N ASP A 18 11.52 -14.64 1.84
CA ASP A 18 10.96 -14.05 0.63
C ASP A 18 10.22 -12.76 0.99
N ARG A 19 10.70 -11.62 0.48
CA ARG A 19 10.14 -10.28 0.73
C ARG A 19 9.23 -9.80 -0.39
N ARG A 20 8.88 -10.65 -1.37
CA ARG A 20 7.97 -10.30 -2.47
C ARG A 20 6.60 -9.83 -2.00
N TRP A 21 6.16 -10.24 -0.81
CA TRP A 21 4.92 -9.74 -0.20
C TRP A 21 4.91 -8.22 0.05
N LEU A 22 6.07 -7.54 0.03
CA LEU A 22 6.16 -6.08 0.08
C LEU A 22 5.61 -5.40 -1.20
N LEU A 23 5.37 -6.16 -2.28
CA LEU A 23 4.66 -5.68 -3.46
C LEU A 23 3.13 -5.70 -3.29
N LEU A 24 2.61 -6.19 -2.16
CA LEU A 24 1.17 -6.28 -1.93
C LEU A 24 0.43 -4.93 -2.08
N PRO A 25 0.92 -3.80 -1.56
CA PRO A 25 0.25 -2.51 -1.78
C PRO A 25 0.13 -2.12 -3.26
N TYR A 26 1.11 -2.50 -4.08
CA TYR A 26 1.04 -2.29 -5.54
C TYR A 26 -0.06 -3.14 -6.17
N ALA A 27 -0.14 -4.44 -5.82
CA ALA A 27 -1.19 -5.32 -6.31
C ALA A 27 -2.59 -4.84 -5.89
N VAL A 28 -2.75 -4.39 -4.64
CA VAL A 28 -3.98 -3.76 -4.14
C VAL A 28 -4.34 -2.55 -4.98
N PHE A 29 -3.37 -1.68 -5.29
CA PHE A 29 -3.60 -0.49 -6.09
C PHE A 29 -4.15 -0.84 -7.48
N ILE A 30 -3.52 -1.77 -8.19
CA ILE A 30 -3.97 -2.18 -9.52
C ILE A 30 -5.42 -2.69 -9.45
N VAL A 31 -5.71 -3.62 -8.54
CA VAL A 31 -7.06 -4.18 -8.38
C VAL A 31 -8.10 -3.10 -8.05
N HIS A 32 -7.76 -2.20 -7.13
CA HIS A 32 -8.65 -1.11 -6.73
C HIS A 32 -8.93 -0.14 -7.88
N THR A 33 -7.90 0.33 -8.57
CA THR A 33 -8.04 1.22 -9.71
C THR A 33 -8.79 0.56 -10.87
N THR A 34 -8.70 -0.76 -11.05
CA THR A 34 -9.52 -1.46 -12.06
C THR A 34 -11.02 -1.45 -11.73
N GLU A 35 -11.40 -1.47 -10.46
CA GLU A 35 -12.81 -1.30 -10.05
C GLU A 35 -13.29 0.14 -10.26
N GLU A 36 -12.43 1.12 -9.98
CA GLU A 36 -12.76 2.55 -10.09
C GLU A 36 -12.88 3.02 -11.54
N MET A 37 -11.96 2.60 -12.41
CA MET A 37 -11.78 3.14 -13.77
C MET A 37 -13.07 3.27 -14.60
N PRO A 38 -14.02 2.32 -14.58
CA PRO A 38 -15.24 2.43 -15.39
C PRO A 38 -16.21 3.54 -14.95
N GLY A 39 -16.19 3.94 -13.68
CA GLY A 39 -17.29 4.74 -13.11
C GLY A 39 -16.89 5.83 -12.13
N PHE A 40 -15.66 5.84 -11.62
CA PHE A 40 -15.26 6.74 -10.54
C PHE A 40 -15.29 8.20 -10.97
N ALA A 41 -14.83 8.57 -12.16
CA ALA A 41 -14.85 9.96 -12.63
C ALA A 41 -16.28 10.51 -12.76
N ALA A 42 -17.20 9.71 -13.30
CA ALA A 42 -18.61 10.07 -13.40
C ALA A 42 -19.29 10.14 -12.02
N TRP A 43 -18.97 9.21 -11.11
CA TRP A 43 -19.43 9.25 -9.72
C TRP A 43 -18.92 10.48 -8.98
N ALA A 44 -17.61 10.76 -9.06
CA ALA A 44 -16.97 11.89 -8.42
C ALA A 44 -17.56 13.22 -8.90
N THR A 45 -17.82 13.36 -10.20
CA THR A 45 -18.45 14.57 -10.76
C THR A 45 -19.86 14.83 -10.21
N ARG A 46 -20.60 13.81 -9.77
CA ARG A 46 -21.94 13.99 -9.18
C ARG A 46 -21.89 14.52 -7.74
N HIS A 47 -20.81 14.23 -7.01
CA HIS A 47 -20.71 14.49 -5.56
C HIS A 47 -19.66 15.54 -5.19
N PHE A 48 -18.70 15.81 -6.08
CA PHE A 48 -17.56 16.69 -5.87
C PHE A 48 -17.30 17.58 -7.10
N ALA A 49 -16.08 18.14 -7.23
CA ALA A 49 -15.71 18.91 -8.41
C ALA A 49 -15.67 18.03 -9.67
N HIS A 50 -15.82 18.65 -10.84
CA HIS A 50 -15.81 17.95 -12.11
C HIS A 50 -14.51 17.13 -12.28
N LYS A 51 -14.66 15.87 -12.71
CA LYS A 51 -13.57 14.94 -12.93
C LYS A 51 -13.78 14.18 -14.22
N THR A 52 -12.75 14.20 -15.07
CA THR A 52 -12.69 13.36 -16.26
C THR A 52 -11.86 12.10 -16.00
N THR A 53 -12.06 11.08 -16.82
CA THR A 53 -11.27 9.84 -16.76
C THR A 53 -9.78 10.11 -17.01
N GLU A 54 -9.44 11.10 -17.84
CA GLU A 54 -8.05 11.50 -18.11
C GLU A 54 -7.39 12.11 -16.88
N ILE A 55 -8.08 13.01 -16.16
CA ILE A 55 -7.55 13.59 -14.90
C ILE A 55 -7.37 12.49 -13.85
N PHE A 56 -8.32 11.56 -13.78
CA PHE A 56 -8.20 10.38 -12.92
C PHE A 56 -6.97 9.53 -13.30
N ALA A 57 -6.79 9.20 -14.57
CA ALA A 57 -5.63 8.42 -15.02
C ALA A 57 -4.29 9.14 -14.78
N LEU A 58 -4.20 10.43 -15.10
CA LEU A 58 -3.00 11.24 -14.92
C LEU A 58 -2.59 11.39 -13.45
N SER A 59 -3.55 11.42 -12.53
CA SER A 59 -3.27 11.44 -11.08
C SER A 59 -2.86 10.07 -10.54
N HIS A 60 -3.41 8.98 -11.08
CA HIS A 60 -3.18 7.63 -10.57
C HIS A 60 -1.91 6.96 -11.10
N ILE A 61 -1.57 7.13 -12.38
CA ILE A 61 -0.40 6.48 -13.00
C ILE A 61 0.91 6.80 -12.24
N PRO A 62 1.24 8.07 -11.92
CA PRO A 62 2.45 8.37 -11.16
C PRO A 62 2.45 7.71 -9.78
N LEU A 63 1.31 7.71 -9.10
CA LEU A 63 1.19 7.10 -7.77
C LEU A 63 1.39 5.58 -7.86
N ILE A 64 0.79 4.90 -8.84
CA ILE A 64 0.96 3.46 -9.09
C ILE A 64 2.44 3.12 -9.27
N LEU A 65 3.16 3.91 -10.07
CA LEU A 65 4.59 3.72 -10.30
C LEU A 65 5.42 3.95 -9.04
N LEU A 66 5.06 4.93 -8.21
CA LEU A 66 5.73 5.17 -6.91
C LEU A 66 5.50 4.01 -5.94
N VAL A 67 4.27 3.47 -5.85
CA VAL A 67 3.98 2.30 -5.00
C VAL A 67 4.76 1.07 -5.48
N LEU A 68 4.82 0.84 -6.80
CA LEU A 68 5.64 -0.22 -7.39
C LEU A 68 7.11 -0.06 -7.03
N ALA A 69 7.67 1.14 -7.24
CA ALA A 69 9.07 1.43 -6.97
C ALA A 69 9.41 1.22 -5.49
N ALA A 70 8.57 1.72 -4.57
CA ALA A 70 8.76 1.53 -3.14
C ALA A 70 8.74 0.04 -2.74
N GLY A 71 7.72 -0.71 -3.18
CA GLY A 71 7.60 -2.14 -2.87
C GLY A 71 8.75 -2.97 -3.46
N TRP A 72 9.15 -2.66 -4.69
CA TRP A 72 10.27 -3.33 -5.36
C TRP A 72 11.61 -3.05 -4.68
N LEU A 73 11.90 -1.79 -4.33
CA LEU A 73 13.11 -1.42 -3.58
C LEU A 73 13.12 -2.06 -2.18
N ALA A 74 11.95 -2.16 -1.53
CA ALA A 74 11.81 -2.77 -0.22
C ALA A 74 12.04 -4.30 -0.27
N ALA A 75 11.63 -4.96 -1.36
CA ALA A 75 11.78 -6.39 -1.58
C ALA A 75 13.22 -6.83 -1.95
N ARG A 76 14.10 -5.89 -2.33
CA ARG A 76 15.49 -6.21 -2.73
C ARG A 76 16.36 -6.67 -1.54
N PRO A 77 17.34 -7.57 -1.78
CA PRO A 77 18.39 -7.88 -0.81
C PRO A 77 19.17 -6.63 -0.39
N GLY A 78 19.53 -6.50 0.88
CA GLY A 78 20.18 -5.28 1.41
C GLY A 78 19.19 -4.15 1.77
N THR A 79 17.91 -4.52 1.92
CA THR A 79 16.72 -3.69 2.20
C THR A 79 16.97 -2.26 2.68
N HIS A 80 16.49 -1.32 1.87
CA HIS A 80 16.40 0.08 2.23
C HIS A 80 15.23 0.28 3.21
N ARG A 81 15.55 0.51 4.49
CA ARG A 81 14.55 0.77 5.54
C ARG A 81 13.57 1.89 5.19
N VAL A 82 14.05 2.90 4.47
CA VAL A 82 13.23 3.99 3.91
C VAL A 82 12.21 3.48 2.90
N ALA A 83 12.57 2.52 2.03
CA ALA A 83 11.63 1.94 1.08
C ALA A 83 10.54 1.11 1.77
N VAL A 84 10.89 0.39 2.85
CA VAL A 84 9.89 -0.31 3.68
C VAL A 84 8.93 0.68 4.34
N LEU A 85 9.44 1.80 4.85
CA LEU A 85 8.63 2.87 5.44
C LEU A 85 7.64 3.43 4.42
N TRP A 86 8.09 3.77 3.22
CA TRP A 86 7.19 4.24 2.15
C TRP A 86 6.19 3.18 1.71
N THR A 87 6.60 1.92 1.61
CA THR A 87 5.69 0.80 1.29
C THR A 87 4.60 0.66 2.35
N ALA A 88 4.95 0.80 3.63
CA ALA A 88 3.98 0.81 4.74
C ALA A 88 3.07 2.04 4.70
N ALA A 89 3.59 3.21 4.33
CA ALA A 89 2.78 4.42 4.15
C ALA A 89 1.75 4.22 3.03
N PHE A 90 2.14 3.66 1.88
CA PHE A 90 1.21 3.34 0.80
C PHE A 90 0.18 2.27 1.19
N ALA A 91 0.59 1.24 1.95
CA ALA A 91 -0.34 0.25 2.49
C ALA A 91 -1.40 0.89 3.39
N TRP A 92 -1.01 1.83 4.24
CA TRP A 92 -1.93 2.56 5.12
C TRP A 92 -2.83 3.54 4.37
N GLN A 93 -2.29 4.21 3.34
CA GLN A 93 -3.05 5.04 2.42
C GLN A 93 -4.31 4.32 1.92
N PHE A 94 -4.21 3.04 1.55
CA PHE A 94 -5.38 2.25 1.11
C PHE A 94 -6.41 2.00 2.21
N VAL A 95 -6.01 1.96 3.48
CA VAL A 95 -6.95 1.85 4.60
C VAL A 95 -7.75 3.14 4.75
N VAL A 96 -7.08 4.29 4.66
CA VAL A 96 -7.74 5.59 4.72
C VAL A 96 -8.62 5.81 3.49
N ASN A 97 -8.15 5.41 2.31
CA ASN A 97 -8.96 5.44 1.09
C ASN A 97 -10.20 4.52 1.20
N ALA A 98 -10.04 3.32 1.77
CA ALA A 98 -11.16 2.44 2.03
C ALA A 98 -12.20 3.07 2.95
N ALA A 99 -11.75 3.76 4.02
CA ALA A 99 -12.65 4.51 4.88
C ALA A 99 -13.42 5.59 4.10
N PHE A 100 -12.77 6.30 3.17
CA PHE A 100 -13.42 7.27 2.30
C PHE A 100 -14.53 6.66 1.43
N HIS A 101 -14.26 5.59 0.68
CA HIS A 101 -15.26 4.95 -0.17
C HIS A 101 -16.44 4.40 0.63
N LEU A 102 -16.17 3.73 1.75
CA LEU A 102 -17.22 3.15 2.58
C LEU A 102 -18.07 4.24 3.25
N THR A 103 -17.43 5.32 3.71
CA THR A 103 -18.14 6.45 4.32
C THR A 103 -18.98 7.19 3.29
N THR A 104 -18.43 7.49 2.11
CA THR A 104 -19.19 8.17 1.05
C THR A 104 -20.33 7.31 0.51
N ALA A 105 -20.14 6.00 0.38
CA ALA A 105 -21.22 5.08 0.04
C ALA A 105 -22.34 5.10 1.09
N ALA A 106 -21.99 5.12 2.38
CA ALA A 106 -22.97 5.22 3.46
C ALA A 106 -23.70 6.58 3.49
N ILE A 107 -22.98 7.68 3.25
CA ILE A 107 -23.54 9.04 3.26
C ILE A 107 -24.48 9.25 2.06
N TYR A 108 -24.06 8.87 0.86
CA TYR A 108 -24.82 9.09 -0.37
C TYR A 108 -25.85 7.99 -0.65
N GLY A 109 -25.80 6.88 0.09
CA GLY A 109 -26.72 5.76 -0.09
C GLY A 109 -26.58 5.06 -1.44
N GLU A 110 -25.44 5.21 -2.11
CA GLU A 110 -25.15 4.61 -3.41
C GLU A 110 -23.78 3.95 -3.46
N TYR A 111 -23.59 3.07 -4.43
CA TYR A 111 -22.30 2.46 -4.68
C TYR A 111 -21.24 3.51 -5.03
N SER A 112 -20.18 3.59 -4.22
CA SER A 112 -18.96 4.35 -4.54
C SER A 112 -18.00 3.42 -5.28
N PRO A 113 -17.66 3.67 -6.57
CA PRO A 113 -16.68 2.85 -7.28
C PRO A 113 -15.38 2.77 -6.49
N GLY A 114 -14.90 1.54 -6.23
CA GLY A 114 -13.77 1.29 -5.34
C GLY A 114 -14.17 0.73 -3.97
N MET A 115 -15.43 0.85 -3.54
CA MET A 115 -15.86 0.39 -2.22
C MET A 115 -15.76 -1.13 -2.03
N VAL A 116 -15.93 -1.93 -3.09
CA VAL A 116 -15.91 -3.39 -2.97
C VAL A 116 -14.50 -3.87 -2.72
N THR A 117 -13.52 -3.44 -3.53
CA THR A 117 -12.11 -3.76 -3.32
C THR A 117 -11.55 -3.07 -2.09
N ALA A 118 -12.03 -1.88 -1.71
CA ALA A 118 -11.71 -1.25 -0.44
C ALA A 118 -12.02 -2.19 0.76
N ALA A 119 -13.25 -2.72 0.80
CA ALA A 119 -13.69 -3.60 1.88
C ALA A 119 -13.05 -4.99 1.81
N THR A 120 -12.99 -5.59 0.63
CA THR A 120 -12.68 -7.03 0.46
C THR A 120 -11.22 -7.30 0.12
N VAL A 121 -10.47 -6.31 -0.37
CA VAL A 121 -9.07 -6.46 -0.79
C VAL A 121 -8.16 -5.56 0.05
N ALA A 122 -8.38 -4.25 0.05
CA ALA A 122 -7.49 -3.29 0.68
C ALA A 122 -7.38 -3.46 2.20
N ILE A 123 -8.51 -3.52 2.91
CA ILE A 123 -8.50 -3.69 4.38
C ILE A 123 -7.85 -5.03 4.79
N PRO A 124 -8.25 -6.20 4.24
CA PRO A 124 -7.60 -7.46 4.57
C PRO A 124 -6.11 -7.50 4.21
N ALA A 125 -5.74 -6.99 3.03
CA ALA A 125 -4.35 -6.94 2.57
C ALA A 125 -3.48 -6.05 3.47
N ALA A 126 -3.98 -4.88 3.89
CA ALA A 126 -3.30 -4.02 4.84
C ALA A 126 -3.14 -4.70 6.20
N GLY A 127 -4.19 -5.37 6.70
CA GLY A 127 -4.11 -6.17 7.93
C GLY A 127 -3.00 -7.22 7.87
N TYR A 128 -3.00 -8.04 6.81
CA TYR A 128 -1.92 -9.01 6.57
C TYR A 128 -0.55 -8.32 6.48
N PHE A 129 -0.43 -7.24 5.71
CA PHE A 129 0.81 -6.50 5.53
C PHE A 129 1.39 -6.03 6.87
N PHE A 130 0.59 -5.38 7.72
CA PHE A 130 1.07 -4.86 9.01
C PHE A 130 1.35 -5.96 10.04
N VAL A 131 0.62 -7.08 10.00
CA VAL A 131 0.95 -8.26 10.79
C VAL A 131 2.32 -8.82 10.40
N ARG A 132 2.59 -9.01 9.10
CA ARG A 132 3.89 -9.50 8.61
C ARG A 132 5.02 -8.49 8.86
N LEU A 133 4.77 -7.20 8.65
CA LEU A 133 5.71 -6.11 8.93
C LEU A 133 6.18 -6.12 10.40
N ARG A 134 5.25 -6.34 11.32
CA ARG A 134 5.52 -6.45 12.76
C ARG A 134 6.25 -7.76 13.10
N ALA A 135 5.80 -8.89 12.56
CA ALA A 135 6.41 -10.19 12.78
C ALA A 135 7.89 -10.22 12.34
N ASP A 136 8.16 -9.63 11.17
CA ASP A 136 9.50 -9.58 10.56
C ASP A 136 10.35 -8.42 11.12
N ARG A 137 9.80 -7.61 12.05
CA ARG A 137 10.45 -6.47 12.74
C ARG A 137 11.14 -5.49 11.78
N LEU A 138 10.52 -5.24 10.62
CA LEU A 138 11.16 -4.44 9.56
C LEU A 138 11.22 -2.94 9.90
N LEU A 139 10.28 -2.43 10.71
CA LEU A 139 10.24 -1.04 11.18
C LEU A 139 10.25 -0.97 12.72
N ARG A 140 10.86 0.11 13.25
CA ARG A 140 10.74 0.52 14.65
C ARG A 140 9.35 1.14 14.86
N ARG A 141 8.91 1.22 16.12
CA ARG A 141 7.63 1.87 16.48
C ARG A 141 7.51 3.30 15.95
N GLY A 142 8.56 4.11 16.10
CA GLY A 142 8.57 5.49 15.60
C GLY A 142 8.38 5.57 14.07
N GLU A 143 9.05 4.69 13.32
CA GLU A 143 8.93 4.65 11.85
C GLU A 143 7.57 4.12 11.40
N LEU A 144 6.97 3.20 12.15
CA LEU A 144 5.59 2.77 11.90
C LEU A 144 4.64 3.95 12.08
N VAL A 145 4.75 4.71 13.18
CA VAL A 145 3.95 5.93 13.38
C VAL A 145 4.18 6.92 12.25
N THR A 146 5.43 7.16 11.84
CA THR A 146 5.74 7.99 10.68
C THR A 146 5.08 7.48 9.40
N ALA A 147 5.12 6.18 9.13
CA ALA A 147 4.47 5.58 7.96
C ALA A 147 2.95 5.78 7.98
N LEU A 148 2.30 5.61 9.13
CA LEU A 148 0.86 5.85 9.27
C LEU A 148 0.51 7.32 9.03
N LEU A 149 1.27 8.25 9.60
CA LEU A 149 1.07 9.69 9.38
C LEU A 149 1.26 10.07 7.90
N LEU A 150 2.32 9.57 7.25
CA LEU A 150 2.55 9.80 5.83
C LEU A 150 1.46 9.17 4.96
N GLY A 151 1.03 7.95 5.27
CA GLY A 151 -0.06 7.28 4.55
C GLY A 151 -1.37 8.07 4.65
N THR A 152 -1.71 8.58 5.83
CA THR A 152 -2.87 9.45 6.03
C THR A 152 -2.72 10.75 5.25
N ALA A 153 -1.54 11.36 5.23
CA ALA A 153 -1.30 12.59 4.46
C ALA A 153 -1.42 12.36 2.95
N ILE A 154 -0.87 11.25 2.42
CA ILE A 154 -1.03 10.86 1.02
C ILE A 154 -2.51 10.68 0.68
N ALA A 155 -3.27 9.99 1.54
CA ALA A 155 -4.71 9.80 1.35
C ALA A 155 -5.47 11.11 1.34
N ALA A 156 -5.20 11.97 2.32
CA ALA A 156 -5.84 13.28 2.41
C ALA A 156 -5.54 14.14 1.16
N LEU A 157 -4.32 14.09 0.62
CA LEU A 157 -3.97 14.79 -0.61
C LEU A 157 -4.71 14.20 -1.83
N ALA A 158 -4.74 12.87 -1.95
CA ALA A 158 -5.45 12.19 -3.05
C ALA A 158 -6.95 12.48 -3.03
N ILE A 159 -7.59 12.39 -1.86
CA ILE A 159 -9.00 12.74 -1.64
C ILE A 159 -9.22 14.25 -1.86
N GLY A 160 -8.27 15.08 -1.43
CA GLY A 160 -8.32 16.54 -1.58
C GLY A 160 -8.43 16.99 -3.03
N VAL A 161 -7.85 16.24 -3.98
CA VAL A 161 -7.97 16.50 -5.42
C VAL A 161 -9.43 16.44 -5.91
N LEU A 162 -10.33 15.76 -5.19
CA LEU A 162 -11.76 15.74 -5.54
C LEU A 162 -12.42 17.12 -5.38
N PHE A 163 -11.87 18.02 -4.58
CA PHE A 163 -12.46 19.32 -4.27
C PHE A 163 -11.91 20.48 -5.12
N VAL A 164 -10.99 20.21 -6.04
CA VAL A 164 -10.38 21.18 -6.97
C VAL A 164 -10.65 20.84 -8.42
#